data_AF-A0AB73A907-F1
#
_entry.id   AF-A0AB73A907-F1
#
_cell.length_a   1.000
_cell.length_b   1.000
_cell.length_c   1.000
_cell.angle_alpha   90.00
_cell.angle_beta   90.00
_cell.angle_gamma   90.00
#
_symmetry.space_group_name_H-M   'P 1'
#
loop_
_entity.id
_entity.type
_entity.pdbx_description
1 polymer ?
#
loop_
_entity_poly.entity_id
_entity_poly.type
_entity_poly.pdbx_seq_one_letter_code
_entity_poly.pdbx_strand_id
1 'polypeptide(L)'
;MKEPDTNTNYEQGELEETSTNQDTAKESSSFYDIKEKASMNLSQLLEDLQAFEKAVREEDIPEIYRLYNGRLNEELKRSSNENHEIDQLLMRKIHDRFLQEFPFMEQVESISPTMSYYKIGTYYHDRPTIGIDASLPEIFVLPKIDEEWERYSQPETTDYDKKINELDAKVITAQTEIERLDEQIKEINRQMTDLDDNKGFLNRKKIEEEIQELEKKKQVLSNEKLGWLPYIETPETIQQQKEALKQEARADQLRAAIVEKEQRQISRYFGSKEGFGQAIHEFLMNYLGNENPNNQSNEGGSEYE
;
A
#
# COMPACT_ATOMS: atom_id res chain seq x y z
N MET A 1 1.65 -58.58 -58.11
CA MET A 1 1.96 -57.67 -59.23
C MET A 1 2.92 -56.63 -58.69
N LYS A 2 4.09 -56.42 -59.34
CA LYS A 2 4.99 -55.27 -59.24
C LYS A 2 5.31 -54.62 -57.87
N GLU A 3 6.54 -54.82 -57.43
CA GLU A 3 7.43 -53.75 -56.90
C GLU A 3 7.83 -52.76 -58.04
N PRO A 4 8.69 -51.72 -57.84
CA PRO A 4 9.29 -51.14 -56.61
C PRO A 4 9.13 -49.59 -56.55
N ASP A 5 10.08 -48.95 -55.84
CA ASP A 5 10.61 -47.56 -55.96
C ASP A 5 9.95 -46.48 -55.06
N THR A 6 10.66 -45.51 -54.45
CA THR A 6 12.11 -45.15 -54.25
C THR A 6 12.19 -44.16 -53.04
N ASN A 7 13.31 -43.70 -52.44
CA ASN A 7 14.76 -43.84 -52.69
C ASN A 7 15.60 -43.66 -51.39
N THR A 8 16.87 -44.06 -51.47
CA THR A 8 18.05 -43.69 -50.66
C THR A 8 18.03 -42.43 -49.76
N ASN A 9 18.57 -42.56 -48.53
CA ASN A 9 19.99 -42.23 -48.32
C ASN A 9 20.60 -42.94 -47.09
N TYR A 10 21.73 -43.60 -47.31
CA TYR A 10 22.68 -44.01 -46.27
C TYR A 10 23.78 -42.95 -46.20
N GLU A 11 24.18 -42.56 -44.99
CA GLU A 11 25.61 -42.32 -44.72
C GLU A 11 25.89 -42.71 -43.27
N GLN A 12 26.97 -43.46 -43.06
CA GLN A 12 27.30 -44.12 -41.80
C GLN A 12 28.33 -43.30 -41.00
N GLY A 13 28.21 -43.31 -39.68
CA GLY A 13 29.17 -42.66 -38.78
C GLY A 13 29.03 -43.18 -37.35
N GLU A 14 29.72 -44.30 -37.08
CA GLU A 14 30.12 -44.80 -35.75
C GLU A 14 28.99 -45.08 -34.72
N LEU A 15 28.64 -46.37 -34.62
CA LEU A 15 28.01 -46.97 -33.44
C LEU A 15 28.96 -48.03 -32.87
N GLU A 16 29.59 -47.76 -31.74
CA GLU A 16 30.15 -48.81 -30.88
C GLU A 16 29.08 -49.30 -29.88
N GLU A 17 29.04 -50.61 -29.66
CA GLU A 17 28.07 -51.26 -28.78
C GLU A 17 28.39 -51.00 -27.30
N THR A 18 27.44 -50.45 -26.54
CA THR A 18 27.36 -50.72 -25.08
C THR A 18 25.90 -50.93 -24.63
N SER A 19 25.53 -52.22 -24.61
CA SER A 19 24.88 -52.89 -23.48
C SER A 19 23.72 -52.21 -22.73
N THR A 20 22.51 -52.66 -23.09
CA THR A 20 21.53 -53.27 -22.15
C THR A 20 20.73 -52.34 -21.21
N ASN A 21 19.44 -52.20 -21.55
CA ASN A 21 18.27 -52.10 -20.66
C ASN A 21 18.48 -51.68 -19.18
N GLN A 22 18.05 -50.45 -18.85
CA GLN A 22 17.53 -50.17 -17.50
C GLN A 22 16.53 -49.00 -17.50
N ASP A 23 15.39 -49.20 -18.15
CA ASP A 23 14.27 -48.26 -18.09
C ASP A 23 12.96 -49.02 -17.81
N THR A 24 12.76 -49.40 -16.55
CA THR A 24 11.48 -49.81 -15.92
C THR A 24 11.70 -50.26 -14.47
N ALA A 25 12.09 -49.33 -13.60
CA ALA A 25 12.00 -49.50 -12.15
C ALA A 25 11.04 -48.45 -11.58
N LYS A 26 9.73 -48.69 -11.73
CA LYS A 26 8.77 -48.13 -10.78
C LYS A 26 9.14 -48.72 -9.41
N GLU A 27 9.70 -47.92 -8.51
CA GLU A 27 9.77 -48.28 -7.11
C GLU A 27 8.35 -48.51 -6.60
N SER A 28 7.96 -49.78 -6.54
CA SER A 28 6.77 -50.20 -5.82
C SER A 28 7.06 -50.07 -4.34
N SER A 29 6.88 -48.85 -3.82
CA SER A 29 6.88 -48.57 -2.38
C SER A 29 5.94 -49.57 -1.70
N SER A 30 6.52 -50.48 -0.94
CA SER A 30 5.77 -51.56 -0.31
C SER A 30 4.79 -50.97 0.68
N PHE A 31 3.64 -51.62 0.88
CA PHE A 31 2.72 -51.22 1.95
C PHE A 31 3.40 -51.21 3.33
N TYR A 32 4.45 -52.04 3.51
CA TYR A 32 5.33 -51.99 4.68
C TYR A 32 6.15 -50.70 4.74
N ASP A 33 6.84 -50.29 3.67
CA ASP A 33 7.62 -49.05 3.62
C ASP A 33 6.73 -47.81 3.84
N ILE A 34 5.51 -47.82 3.29
CA ILE A 34 4.50 -46.77 3.49
C ILE A 34 4.07 -46.73 4.96
N LYS A 35 3.82 -47.89 5.58
CA LYS A 35 3.45 -47.99 6.99
C LYS A 35 4.59 -47.59 7.94
N GLU A 36 5.82 -47.94 7.61
CA GLU A 36 7.01 -47.58 8.40
C GLU A 36 7.27 -46.07 8.33
N LYS A 37 7.24 -45.47 7.13
CA LYS A 37 7.32 -44.01 6.95
C LYS A 37 6.17 -43.28 7.68
N ALA A 38 4.94 -43.80 7.60
CA ALA A 38 3.81 -43.24 8.36
C ALA A 38 4.01 -43.34 9.88
N SER A 39 4.56 -44.45 10.38
CA SER A 39 4.85 -44.65 11.80
C SER A 39 5.99 -43.75 12.30
N MET A 40 7.03 -43.55 11.50
CA MET A 40 8.11 -42.60 11.79
C MET A 40 7.57 -41.17 11.85
N ASN A 41 6.81 -40.75 10.84
CA ASN A 41 6.20 -39.41 10.80
C ASN A 41 5.26 -39.17 11.98
N LEU A 42 4.46 -40.17 12.39
CA LEU A 42 3.59 -40.07 13.56
C LEU A 42 4.40 -39.97 14.87
N SER A 43 5.52 -40.68 14.97
CA SER A 43 6.39 -40.65 16.16
C SER A 43 7.09 -39.30 16.30
N GLN A 44 7.62 -38.76 15.19
CA GLN A 44 8.20 -37.43 15.12
C GLN A 44 7.19 -36.34 15.51
N LEU A 45 5.96 -36.43 15.00
CA LEU A 45 4.87 -35.51 15.31
C LEU A 45 4.41 -35.57 16.78
N LEU A 46 4.46 -36.75 17.41
CA LEU A 46 4.24 -36.90 18.86
C LEU A 46 5.38 -36.27 19.68
N GLU A 47 6.62 -36.41 19.24
CA GLU A 47 7.79 -35.80 19.88
C GLU A 47 7.76 -34.26 19.77
N ASP A 48 7.47 -33.72 18.58
CA ASP A 48 7.33 -32.27 18.36
C ASP A 48 6.15 -31.67 19.15
N LEU A 49 5.05 -32.43 19.35
CA LEU A 49 3.92 -32.00 20.19
C LEU A 49 4.28 -32.02 21.69
N GLN A 50 5.01 -33.03 22.16
CA GLN A 50 5.51 -33.05 23.55
C GLN A 50 6.52 -31.94 23.82
N ALA A 51 7.40 -31.64 22.84
CA ALA A 51 8.31 -30.50 22.90
C ALA A 51 7.54 -29.17 22.97
N PHE A 52 6.45 -29.04 22.19
CA PHE A 52 5.59 -27.85 22.21
C PHE A 52 4.86 -27.67 23.54
N GLU A 53 4.21 -28.72 24.08
CA GLU A 53 3.58 -28.66 25.41
C GLU A 53 4.59 -28.28 26.51
N LYS A 54 5.82 -28.77 26.41
CA LYS A 54 6.91 -28.42 27.31
C LYS A 54 7.30 -26.94 27.17
N ALA A 55 7.52 -26.45 25.95
CA ALA A 55 7.88 -25.07 25.67
C ALA A 55 6.79 -24.08 26.15
N VAL A 56 5.50 -24.40 25.93
CA VAL A 56 4.37 -23.62 26.46
C VAL A 56 4.35 -23.60 27.99
N ARG A 57 4.66 -24.72 28.66
CA ARG A 57 4.71 -24.81 30.13
C ARG A 57 5.90 -24.07 30.73
N GLU A 58 7.03 -24.06 30.05
CA GLU A 58 8.26 -23.36 30.46
C GLU A 58 8.28 -21.89 29.98
N GLU A 59 7.25 -21.46 29.25
CA GLU A 59 7.11 -20.15 28.60
C GLU A 59 8.29 -19.77 27.68
N ASP A 60 8.90 -20.77 27.02
CA ASP A 60 10.01 -20.62 26.06
C ASP A 60 9.49 -20.10 24.71
N ILE A 61 9.37 -18.78 24.60
CA ILE A 61 8.79 -18.11 23.43
C ILE A 61 9.52 -18.42 22.11
N PRO A 62 10.88 -18.38 22.03
CA PRO A 62 11.61 -18.80 20.83
C PRO A 62 11.26 -20.22 20.37
N GLU A 63 11.20 -21.18 21.30
CA GLU A 63 10.91 -22.58 20.97
C GLU A 63 9.43 -22.77 20.58
N ILE A 64 8.50 -22.07 21.22
CA ILE A 64 7.08 -22.02 20.83
C ILE A 64 6.97 -21.55 19.36
N TYR A 65 7.62 -20.45 18.98
CA TYR A 65 7.59 -19.97 17.59
C TYR A 65 8.20 -20.98 16.61
N ARG A 66 9.34 -21.60 16.97
CA ARG A 66 10.03 -22.59 16.13
C ARG A 66 9.14 -23.81 15.83
N LEU A 67 8.45 -24.32 16.84
CA LEU A 67 7.58 -25.48 16.71
C LEU A 67 6.24 -25.14 16.05
N TYR A 68 5.61 -24.04 16.47
CA TYR A 68 4.29 -23.60 15.99
C TYR A 68 4.31 -23.16 14.53
N ASN A 69 5.32 -22.42 14.09
CA ASN A 69 5.40 -21.95 12.70
C ASN A 69 6.14 -22.92 11.77
N GLY A 70 6.97 -23.83 12.31
CA GLY A 70 7.82 -24.73 11.51
C GLY A 70 7.41 -26.21 11.47
N ARG A 71 7.00 -26.82 12.59
CA ARG A 71 6.90 -28.29 12.71
C ARG A 71 5.49 -28.82 12.94
N LEU A 72 4.65 -28.08 13.66
CA LEU A 72 3.27 -28.49 13.91
C LEU A 72 2.44 -28.44 12.63
N ASN A 73 1.63 -29.48 12.40
CA ASN A 73 0.69 -29.54 11.28
C ASN A 73 -0.56 -28.70 11.59
N GLU A 74 -1.20 -28.12 10.56
CA GLU A 74 -2.31 -27.17 10.71
C GLU A 74 -3.51 -27.71 11.51
N GLU A 75 -3.83 -29.00 11.36
CA GLU A 75 -4.89 -29.66 12.13
C GLU A 75 -4.58 -29.70 13.64
N LEU A 76 -3.30 -29.86 14.02
CA LEU A 76 -2.86 -29.85 15.41
C LEU A 76 -2.77 -28.45 15.98
N LYS A 77 -2.33 -27.45 15.19
CA LYS A 77 -2.39 -26.05 15.61
C LYS A 77 -3.83 -25.67 15.94
N ARG A 78 -4.76 -25.98 15.05
CA ARG A 78 -6.19 -25.71 15.24
C ARG A 78 -6.78 -26.46 16.43
N SER A 79 -6.41 -27.72 16.64
CA SER A 79 -6.86 -28.50 17.80
C SER A 79 -6.27 -28.05 19.14
N SER A 80 -5.02 -27.54 19.14
CA SER A 80 -4.32 -27.14 20.36
C SER A 80 -4.55 -25.66 20.73
N ASN A 81 -5.09 -24.88 19.80
CA ASN A 81 -5.33 -23.44 19.95
C ASN A 81 -6.78 -23.05 19.58
N GLU A 82 -7.74 -23.96 19.75
CA GLU A 82 -9.16 -23.73 19.39
C GLU A 82 -9.78 -22.50 20.09
N ASN A 83 -9.27 -22.15 21.29
CA ASN A 83 -9.69 -20.99 22.09
C ASN A 83 -8.79 -19.74 21.89
N HIS A 84 -7.81 -19.77 20.99
CA HIS A 84 -6.77 -18.73 20.85
C HIS A 84 -5.90 -18.52 22.11
N GLU A 85 -5.77 -19.54 22.97
CA GLU A 85 -4.99 -19.45 24.22
C GLU A 85 -3.48 -19.25 23.97
N ILE A 86 -2.93 -19.90 22.94
CA ILE A 86 -1.52 -19.74 22.55
C ILE A 86 -1.31 -18.38 21.91
N ASP A 87 -2.23 -17.94 21.04
CA ASP A 87 -2.17 -16.62 20.41
C ASP A 87 -2.19 -15.51 21.46
N GLN A 88 -3.09 -15.60 22.44
CA GLN A 88 -3.19 -14.64 23.55
C GLN A 88 -1.95 -14.68 24.46
N LEU A 89 -1.37 -15.86 24.70
CA LEU A 89 -0.12 -15.98 25.47
C LEU A 89 1.02 -15.27 24.74
N LEU A 90 1.20 -15.54 23.44
CA LEU A 90 2.22 -14.90 22.60
C LEU A 90 2.02 -13.39 22.52
N MET A 91 0.79 -12.93 22.24
CA MET A 91 0.42 -11.52 22.17
C MET A 91 0.66 -10.80 23.51
N ARG A 92 0.34 -11.42 24.65
CA ARG A 92 0.64 -10.85 25.98
C ARG A 92 2.15 -10.79 26.22
N LYS A 93 2.90 -11.84 25.89
CA LYS A 93 4.35 -11.90 26.13
C LYS A 93 5.13 -10.90 25.29
N ILE A 94 4.74 -10.72 24.02
CA ILE A 94 5.37 -9.69 23.16
C ILE A 94 4.96 -8.29 23.62
N HIS A 95 3.71 -8.07 24.02
CA HIS A 95 3.23 -6.82 24.61
C HIS A 95 4.01 -6.43 25.88
N ASP A 96 4.06 -7.33 26.87
CA ASP A 96 4.72 -7.08 28.17
C ASP A 96 6.20 -6.74 27.97
N ARG A 97 6.91 -7.46 27.08
CA ARG A 97 8.32 -7.18 26.75
C ARG A 97 8.49 -5.90 25.93
N PHE A 98 7.61 -5.65 24.97
CA PHE A 98 7.66 -4.46 24.14
C PHE A 98 7.43 -3.17 24.94
N LEU A 99 6.50 -3.18 25.90
CA LEU A 99 6.30 -2.06 26.82
C LEU A 99 7.40 -1.94 27.88
N GLN A 100 8.09 -3.03 28.23
CA GLN A 100 9.27 -2.98 29.09
C GLN A 100 10.43 -2.22 28.41
N GLU A 101 10.68 -2.50 27.12
CA GLU A 101 11.75 -1.87 26.33
C GLU A 101 11.36 -0.44 25.88
N PHE A 102 10.10 -0.26 25.47
CA PHE A 102 9.57 0.99 24.93
C PHE A 102 8.39 1.51 25.78
N PRO A 103 8.62 1.99 27.02
CA PRO A 103 7.58 2.40 27.97
C PRO A 103 6.80 3.67 27.56
N PHE A 104 7.17 4.28 26.44
CA PHE A 104 6.45 5.38 25.80
C PHE A 104 5.46 4.91 24.72
N MET A 105 5.36 3.60 24.44
CA MET A 105 4.35 3.05 23.54
C MET A 105 3.03 2.84 24.29
N GLU A 106 1.92 3.17 23.65
CA GLU A 106 0.57 2.93 24.20
C GLU A 106 -0.23 2.04 23.24
N GLN A 107 -0.85 0.97 23.75
CA GLN A 107 -1.79 0.16 22.97
C GLN A 107 -3.08 0.97 22.73
N VAL A 108 -3.53 1.00 21.47
CA VAL A 108 -4.72 1.74 21.04
C VAL A 108 -5.89 0.80 20.79
N GLU A 109 -5.66 -0.29 20.06
CA GLU A 109 -6.71 -1.20 19.60
C GLU A 109 -6.18 -2.64 19.53
N SER A 110 -7.03 -3.61 19.86
CA SER A 110 -6.78 -5.04 19.65
C SER A 110 -7.64 -5.49 18.49
N ILE A 111 -7.00 -5.85 17.37
CA ILE A 111 -7.65 -6.18 16.10
C ILE A 111 -8.00 -7.66 16.03
N SER A 112 -7.12 -8.51 16.55
CA SER A 112 -7.31 -9.95 16.67
C SER A 112 -6.60 -10.47 17.92
N PRO A 113 -6.77 -11.76 18.29
CA PRO A 113 -5.97 -12.40 19.36
C PRO A 113 -4.45 -12.35 19.11
N THR A 114 -4.02 -12.17 17.86
CA THR A 114 -2.61 -12.12 17.43
C THR A 114 -2.13 -10.72 17.05
N MET A 115 -3.02 -9.73 16.87
CA MET A 115 -2.68 -8.43 16.29
C MET A 115 -3.18 -7.29 17.18
N SER A 116 -2.26 -6.43 17.63
CA SER A 116 -2.61 -5.19 18.34
C SER A 116 -1.87 -4.00 17.76
N TYR A 117 -2.52 -2.85 17.81
CA TYR A 117 -2.00 -1.58 17.31
C TYR A 117 -1.59 -0.64 18.44
N TYR A 118 -0.49 0.08 18.21
CA TYR A 118 0.18 0.93 19.19
C TYR A 118 0.46 2.32 18.61
N LYS A 119 0.54 3.32 19.49
CA LYS A 119 0.95 4.70 19.17
C LYS A 119 2.21 5.09 19.95
N ILE A 120 3.00 6.00 19.38
CA ILE A 120 4.23 6.53 19.99
C ILE A 120 3.89 7.72 20.89
N GLY A 121 3.83 7.49 22.19
CA GLY A 121 3.65 8.50 23.23
C GLY A 121 2.21 9.01 23.40
N THR A 122 2.02 9.81 24.45
CA THR A 122 0.75 10.49 24.75
C THR A 122 0.49 11.60 23.73
N TYR A 123 -0.15 11.28 22.60
CA TYR A 123 -0.72 12.28 21.69
C TYR A 123 -2.25 12.29 21.75
N TYR A 124 -2.83 13.47 21.51
CA TYR A 124 -4.28 13.73 21.62
C TYR A 124 -5.13 12.94 20.60
N HIS A 125 -4.53 12.50 19.51
CA HIS A 125 -5.18 11.59 18.57
C HIS A 125 -4.76 10.16 18.88
N ASP A 126 -5.74 9.29 19.12
CA ASP A 126 -5.60 7.83 19.20
C ASP A 126 -5.38 7.22 17.81
N ARG A 127 -4.37 7.75 17.10
CA ARG A 127 -3.95 7.25 15.79
C ARG A 127 -2.94 6.12 16.01
N PRO A 128 -3.25 4.87 15.63
CA PRO A 128 -2.25 3.82 15.66
C PRO A 128 -1.18 4.09 14.59
N THR A 129 0.08 3.87 14.96
CA THR A 129 1.25 4.04 14.07
C THR A 129 1.94 2.71 13.78
N ILE A 130 1.94 1.80 14.75
CA ILE A 130 2.69 0.54 14.74
C ILE A 130 1.70 -0.61 14.92
N GLY A 131 1.85 -1.68 14.13
CA GLY A 131 1.24 -2.98 14.38
C GLY A 131 2.25 -3.97 14.96
N ILE A 132 1.80 -4.79 15.90
CA ILE A 132 2.52 -5.99 16.35
C ILE A 132 1.67 -7.19 15.98
N ASP A 133 2.23 -8.07 15.14
CA ASP A 133 1.72 -9.42 14.93
C ASP A 133 2.47 -10.37 15.88
N ALA A 134 1.72 -11.24 16.53
CA ALA A 134 2.21 -12.26 17.44
C ALA A 134 2.11 -13.68 16.84
N SER A 135 1.51 -13.85 15.66
CA SER A 135 1.48 -15.13 14.93
C SER A 135 2.78 -15.37 14.17
N LEU A 136 3.21 -14.37 13.41
CA LEU A 136 4.59 -14.16 12.97
C LEU A 136 5.13 -13.02 13.84
N PRO A 137 6.24 -13.19 14.59
CA PRO A 137 6.76 -12.17 15.50
C PRO A 137 7.36 -11.01 14.71
N GLU A 138 6.48 -10.11 14.26
CA GLU A 138 6.79 -8.98 13.38
C GLU A 138 6.18 -7.70 13.94
N ILE A 139 6.95 -6.63 13.89
CA ILE A 139 6.54 -5.30 14.32
C ILE A 139 6.77 -4.36 13.15
N PHE A 140 5.70 -3.75 12.66
CA PHE A 140 5.71 -2.98 11.42
C PHE A 140 5.02 -1.62 11.60
N VAL A 141 5.45 -0.63 10.83
CA VAL A 141 4.69 0.63 10.67
C VAL A 141 3.48 0.34 9.81
N LEU A 142 2.29 0.80 10.21
CA LEU A 142 1.09 0.57 9.41
C LEU A 142 1.26 1.18 8.00
N PRO A 143 0.96 0.46 6.89
CA PRO A 143 1.30 0.92 5.54
C PRO A 143 0.80 2.32 5.17
N LYS A 144 -0.40 2.70 5.62
CA LYS A 144 -0.95 4.05 5.42
C LYS A 144 -0.13 5.15 6.09
N ILE A 145 0.48 4.85 7.24
CA ILE A 145 1.30 5.75 8.04
C ILE A 145 2.66 5.92 7.37
N ASP A 146 3.26 4.82 6.91
CA ASP A 146 4.53 4.87 6.18
C ASP A 146 4.39 5.64 4.86
N GLU A 147 3.32 5.40 4.08
CA GLU A 147 2.97 6.21 2.91
C GLU A 147 2.84 7.71 3.25
N GLU A 148 2.19 8.06 4.36
CA GLU A 148 2.04 9.46 4.78
C GLU A 148 3.38 10.08 5.22
N TRP A 149 4.27 9.31 5.86
CA TRP A 149 5.63 9.77 6.21
C TRP A 149 6.50 9.99 4.98
N GLU A 150 6.42 9.13 3.96
CA GLU A 150 7.12 9.30 2.68
C GLU A 150 6.57 10.50 1.90
N ARG A 151 5.24 10.64 1.79
CA ARG A 151 4.60 11.80 1.16
C ARG A 151 4.93 13.12 1.86
N TYR A 152 5.06 13.12 3.19
CA TYR A 152 5.48 14.34 3.91
C TYR A 152 6.95 14.69 3.68
N SER A 153 7.79 13.68 3.42
CA SER A 153 9.21 13.86 3.06
C SER A 153 9.40 14.40 1.64
N GLN A 154 8.38 14.29 0.78
CA GLN A 154 8.34 14.86 -0.57
C GLN A 154 7.18 15.87 -0.68
N PRO A 155 7.36 17.14 -0.29
CA PRO A 155 6.26 18.10 -0.16
C PRO A 155 5.64 18.46 -1.53
N GLU A 156 4.62 17.69 -1.95
CA GLU A 156 3.67 18.10 -2.97
C GLU A 156 2.81 19.24 -2.41
N THR A 157 3.26 20.48 -2.62
CA THR A 157 2.51 21.67 -2.24
C THR A 157 1.26 21.81 -3.12
N THR A 158 0.18 21.12 -2.75
CA THR A 158 -1.14 21.37 -3.32
C THR A 158 -1.57 22.77 -2.89
N ASP A 159 -1.43 23.71 -3.81
CA ASP A 159 -1.69 25.13 -3.55
C ASP A 159 -3.21 25.40 -3.58
N TYR A 160 -3.87 25.10 -2.46
CA TYR A 160 -5.29 25.38 -2.26
C TYR A 160 -5.58 26.88 -2.33
N ASP A 161 -4.64 27.73 -1.93
CA ASP A 161 -4.80 29.19 -2.01
C ASP A 161 -4.87 29.64 -3.47
N LYS A 162 -4.05 29.11 -4.40
CA LYS A 162 -4.22 29.34 -5.84
C LYS A 162 -5.60 28.89 -6.33
N LYS A 163 -6.06 27.68 -5.98
CA LYS A 163 -7.38 27.18 -6.40
C LYS A 163 -8.53 28.07 -5.90
N ILE A 164 -8.45 28.53 -4.65
CA ILE A 164 -9.45 29.46 -4.06
C ILE A 164 -9.38 30.82 -4.74
N ASN A 165 -8.17 31.37 -4.93
CA ASN A 165 -7.96 32.66 -5.61
C ASN A 165 -8.44 32.63 -7.08
N GLU A 166 -8.29 31.51 -7.79
CA GLU A 166 -8.84 31.33 -9.15
C GLU A 166 -10.37 31.31 -9.15
N LEU A 167 -11.01 30.69 -8.14
CA LEU A 167 -12.47 30.72 -7.99
C LEU A 167 -12.99 32.08 -7.54
N ASP A 168 -12.26 32.83 -6.71
CA ASP A 168 -12.57 34.22 -6.37
C ASP A 168 -12.41 35.13 -7.59
N ALA A 169 -11.30 35.01 -8.33
CA ALA A 169 -11.08 35.74 -9.57
C ALA A 169 -12.20 35.49 -10.59
N LYS A 170 -12.57 34.23 -10.84
CA LYS A 170 -13.66 33.87 -11.76
C LYS A 170 -15.01 34.48 -11.35
N VAL A 171 -15.35 34.47 -10.06
CA VAL A 171 -16.59 35.12 -9.57
C VAL A 171 -16.54 36.64 -9.78
N ILE A 172 -15.40 37.28 -9.51
CA ILE A 172 -15.24 38.74 -9.69
C ILE A 172 -15.29 39.13 -11.18
N THR A 173 -14.65 38.35 -12.06
CA THR A 173 -14.59 38.67 -13.50
C THR A 173 -15.81 38.21 -14.29
N ALA A 174 -16.60 37.25 -13.79
CA ALA A 174 -17.72 36.67 -14.52
C ALA A 174 -18.70 37.71 -15.07
N GLN A 175 -19.02 38.75 -14.28
CA GLN A 175 -19.97 39.76 -14.72
C GLN A 175 -19.40 40.64 -15.85
N THR A 176 -18.17 41.14 -15.71
CA THR A 176 -17.48 41.90 -16.76
C THR A 176 -17.28 41.08 -18.03
N GLU A 177 -17.00 39.78 -17.89
CA GLU A 177 -16.78 38.89 -19.03
C GLU A 177 -18.08 38.53 -19.75
N ILE A 178 -19.19 38.34 -19.03
CA ILE A 178 -20.52 38.17 -19.65
C ILE A 178 -20.96 39.46 -20.35
N GLU A 179 -20.72 40.64 -19.76
CA GLU A 179 -20.98 41.93 -20.41
C GLU A 179 -20.17 42.07 -21.72
N ARG A 180 -18.87 41.72 -21.71
CA ARG A 180 -18.00 41.68 -22.90
C ARG A 180 -18.51 40.72 -23.98
N LEU A 181 -18.96 39.52 -23.59
CA LEU A 181 -19.53 38.53 -24.51
C LEU A 181 -20.87 39.00 -25.10
N ASP A 182 -21.73 39.64 -24.31
CA ASP A 182 -23.00 40.20 -24.80
C ASP A 182 -22.82 41.38 -25.75
N GLU A 183 -21.79 42.22 -25.55
CA GLU A 183 -21.42 43.24 -26.54
C GLU A 183 -20.93 42.64 -27.85
N GLN A 184 -20.10 41.59 -27.82
CA GLN A 184 -19.65 40.89 -29.02
C GLN A 184 -20.79 40.19 -29.76
N ILE A 185 -21.73 39.57 -29.03
CA ILE A 185 -22.92 38.96 -29.62
C ILE A 185 -23.83 40.03 -30.25
N LYS A 186 -23.98 41.21 -29.63
CA LYS A 186 -24.72 42.35 -30.24
C LYS A 186 -24.07 42.83 -31.53
N GLU A 187 -22.76 43.02 -31.54
CA GLU A 187 -22.03 43.47 -32.74
C GLU A 187 -22.08 42.43 -33.86
N ILE A 188 -21.98 41.12 -33.55
CA ILE A 188 -22.18 40.04 -34.53
C ILE A 188 -23.61 40.05 -35.10
N ASN A 189 -24.64 40.18 -34.26
CA ASN A 189 -26.03 40.26 -34.73
C ASN A 189 -26.26 41.49 -35.63
N ARG A 190 -25.61 42.62 -35.33
CA ARG A 190 -25.63 43.81 -36.19
C ARG A 190 -24.94 43.53 -37.53
N GLN A 191 -23.75 42.95 -37.53
CA GLN A 191 -23.04 42.58 -38.76
C GLN A 191 -23.83 41.59 -39.62
N MET A 192 -24.52 40.63 -39.01
CA MET A 192 -25.45 39.74 -39.73
C MET A 192 -26.63 40.49 -40.36
N THR A 193 -27.17 41.50 -39.67
CA THR A 193 -28.27 42.34 -40.19
C THR A 193 -27.80 43.24 -41.32
N ASP A 194 -26.66 43.95 -41.12
CA ASP A 194 -26.03 44.80 -42.13
C ASP A 194 -25.66 43.97 -43.40
N LEU A 195 -25.29 42.70 -43.26
CA LEU A 195 -25.02 41.80 -44.39
C LEU A 195 -26.30 41.31 -45.10
N ASP A 196 -27.37 40.99 -44.38
CA ASP A 196 -28.65 40.56 -44.97
C ASP A 196 -29.40 41.73 -45.64
N ASP A 197 -29.28 42.96 -45.11
CA ASP A 197 -29.80 44.19 -45.74
C ASP A 197 -29.06 44.53 -47.06
N ASN A 198 -27.77 44.22 -47.16
CA ASN A 198 -26.95 44.41 -48.37
C ASN A 198 -27.04 43.24 -49.39
N LYS A 199 -27.98 42.32 -49.21
CA LYS A 199 -28.08 41.05 -49.95
C LYS A 199 -28.63 41.19 -51.37
N GLY A 200 -27.74 41.54 -52.30
CA GLY A 200 -28.02 41.55 -53.74
C GLY A 200 -27.99 40.17 -54.41
N PHE A 201 -28.74 40.01 -55.50
CA PHE A 201 -28.88 38.75 -56.27
C PHE A 201 -27.54 38.14 -56.73
N LEU A 202 -26.52 38.98 -56.98
CA LEU A 202 -25.19 38.54 -57.41
C LEU A 202 -24.26 38.11 -56.26
N ASN A 203 -24.48 38.64 -55.04
CA ASN A 203 -23.62 38.41 -53.87
C ASN A 203 -24.20 37.39 -52.88
N ARG A 204 -25.45 36.98 -53.09
CA ARG A 204 -26.25 36.16 -52.18
C ARG A 204 -25.50 34.98 -51.56
N LYS A 205 -24.82 34.16 -52.36
CA LYS A 205 -24.12 32.96 -51.87
C LYS A 205 -22.98 33.30 -50.91
N LYS A 206 -22.17 34.32 -51.23
CA LYS A 206 -21.06 34.78 -50.39
C LYS A 206 -21.57 35.37 -49.07
N ILE A 207 -22.66 36.13 -49.13
CA ILE A 207 -23.32 36.70 -47.95
C ILE A 207 -23.92 35.59 -47.07
N GLU A 208 -24.54 34.56 -47.65
CA GLU A 208 -25.07 33.42 -46.90
C GLU A 208 -23.94 32.57 -46.26
N GLU A 209 -22.77 32.45 -46.90
CA GLU A 209 -21.57 31.82 -46.31
C GLU A 209 -20.98 32.66 -45.16
N GLU A 210 -20.84 33.98 -45.32
CA GLU A 210 -20.35 34.90 -44.27
C GLU A 210 -21.29 34.95 -43.05
N ILE A 211 -22.61 34.96 -43.27
CA ILE A 211 -23.61 34.86 -42.19
C ILE A 211 -23.50 33.53 -41.43
N GLN A 212 -23.24 32.40 -42.11
CA GLN A 212 -23.02 31.12 -41.44
C GLN A 212 -21.74 31.08 -40.59
N GLU A 213 -20.67 31.76 -41.00
CA GLU A 213 -19.46 31.90 -40.17
C GLU A 213 -19.71 32.77 -38.93
N LEU A 214 -20.50 33.84 -39.07
CA LEU A 214 -20.91 34.69 -37.95
C LEU A 214 -21.83 33.93 -36.97
N GLU A 215 -22.77 33.12 -37.45
CA GLU A 215 -23.63 32.29 -36.59
C GLU A 215 -22.80 31.26 -35.81
N LYS A 216 -21.77 30.64 -36.42
CA LYS A 216 -20.83 29.75 -35.71
C LYS A 216 -20.06 30.48 -34.61
N LYS A 217 -19.53 31.68 -34.89
CA LYS A 217 -18.82 32.52 -33.89
C LYS A 217 -19.75 32.89 -32.73
N LYS A 218 -20.99 33.27 -33.02
CA LYS A 218 -22.04 33.54 -32.03
C LYS A 218 -22.37 32.31 -31.17
N GLN A 219 -22.43 31.11 -31.75
CA GLN A 219 -22.60 29.87 -30.97
C GLN A 219 -21.44 29.61 -30.02
N VAL A 220 -20.18 29.83 -30.45
CA VAL A 220 -19.00 29.68 -29.57
C VAL A 220 -19.08 30.66 -28.39
N LEU A 221 -19.32 31.95 -28.66
CA LEU A 221 -19.44 32.98 -27.61
C LEU A 221 -20.64 32.72 -26.67
N SER A 222 -21.75 32.18 -27.20
CA SER A 222 -22.90 31.77 -26.38
C SER A 222 -22.57 30.56 -25.49
N ASN A 223 -21.75 29.63 -25.94
CA ASN A 223 -21.29 28.50 -25.12
C ASN A 223 -20.30 28.94 -24.05
N GLU A 224 -19.41 29.89 -24.35
CA GLU A 224 -18.55 30.54 -23.36
C GLU A 224 -19.38 31.27 -22.30
N LYS A 225 -20.39 32.04 -22.70
CA LYS A 225 -21.33 32.70 -21.78
C LYS A 225 -22.03 31.69 -20.86
N LEU A 226 -22.53 30.58 -21.40
CA LEU A 226 -23.13 29.50 -20.59
C LEU A 226 -22.16 28.92 -19.55
N GLY A 227 -20.85 28.90 -19.83
CA GLY A 227 -19.81 28.50 -18.88
C GLY A 227 -19.58 29.51 -17.73
N TRP A 228 -19.90 30.79 -17.93
CA TRP A 228 -19.74 31.85 -16.93
C TRP A 228 -20.98 32.07 -16.04
N LEU A 229 -22.19 31.75 -16.54
CA LEU A 229 -23.45 31.92 -15.78
C LEU A 229 -23.45 31.29 -14.37
N PRO A 230 -22.92 30.06 -14.13
CA PRO A 230 -22.93 29.44 -12.80
C PRO A 230 -22.25 30.26 -11.71
N TYR A 231 -21.25 31.07 -12.06
CA TYR A 231 -20.52 31.93 -11.12
C TYR A 231 -21.31 33.17 -10.67
N ILE A 232 -22.41 33.51 -11.36
CA ILE A 232 -23.31 34.62 -11.01
C ILE A 232 -24.67 34.11 -10.50
N GLU A 233 -25.25 33.12 -11.20
CA GLU A 233 -26.60 32.62 -10.90
C GLU A 233 -26.64 31.66 -9.69
N THR A 234 -25.53 30.96 -9.41
CA THR A 234 -25.44 29.98 -8.32
C THR A 234 -24.25 30.23 -7.38
N PRO A 235 -24.18 31.40 -6.71
CA PRO A 235 -23.08 31.72 -5.81
C PRO A 235 -22.95 30.73 -4.65
N GLU A 236 -24.07 30.12 -4.22
CA GLU A 236 -24.10 29.09 -3.16
C GLU A 236 -23.26 27.85 -3.51
N THR A 237 -23.29 27.38 -4.77
CA THR A 237 -22.51 26.21 -5.19
C THR A 237 -21.01 26.51 -5.20
N ILE A 238 -20.64 27.72 -5.60
CA ILE A 238 -19.24 28.19 -5.56
C ILE A 238 -18.76 28.40 -4.12
N GLN A 239 -19.63 28.86 -3.21
CA GLN A 239 -19.29 28.93 -1.78
C GLN A 239 -19.13 27.52 -1.17
N GLN A 240 -20.01 26.56 -1.49
CA GLN A 240 -19.85 25.17 -1.07
C GLN A 240 -18.53 24.55 -1.60
N GLN A 241 -18.15 24.82 -2.85
CA GLN A 241 -16.86 24.39 -3.39
C GLN A 241 -15.67 25.04 -2.66
N LYS A 242 -15.75 26.34 -2.34
CA LYS A 242 -14.73 27.04 -1.55
C LYS A 242 -14.65 26.53 -0.11
N GLU A 243 -15.78 26.19 0.51
CA GLU A 243 -15.81 25.59 1.85
C GLU A 243 -15.24 24.17 1.83
N ALA A 244 -15.56 23.35 0.83
CA ALA A 244 -14.97 22.03 0.64
C ALA A 244 -13.45 22.12 0.47
N LEU A 245 -12.94 23.00 -0.40
CA LEU A 245 -11.51 23.24 -0.58
C LEU A 245 -10.83 23.75 0.71
N LYS A 246 -11.50 24.61 1.49
CA LYS A 246 -11.00 25.06 2.80
C LYS A 246 -11.01 23.95 3.85
N GLN A 247 -11.97 23.03 3.82
CA GLN A 247 -11.99 21.86 4.70
C GLN A 247 -10.91 20.86 4.32
N GLU A 248 -10.70 20.61 3.03
CA GLU A 248 -9.61 19.77 2.49
C GLU A 248 -8.24 20.35 2.87
N ALA A 249 -8.00 21.64 2.64
CA ALA A 249 -6.78 22.33 3.05
C ALA A 249 -6.52 22.26 4.57
N ARG A 250 -7.57 22.38 5.40
CA ARG A 250 -7.45 22.21 6.86
C ARG A 250 -7.16 20.76 7.25
N ALA A 251 -7.75 19.79 6.57
CA ALA A 251 -7.47 18.38 6.79
C ALA A 251 -6.03 18.02 6.41
N ASP A 252 -5.50 18.60 5.33
CA ASP A 252 -4.09 18.44 4.92
C ASP A 252 -3.13 19.10 5.91
N GLN A 253 -3.42 20.32 6.35
CA GLN A 253 -2.64 20.99 7.41
C GLN A 253 -2.65 20.19 8.72
N LEU A 254 -3.80 19.60 9.08
CA LEU A 254 -3.90 18.73 10.26
C LEU A 254 -3.09 17.44 10.07
N ARG A 255 -3.19 16.76 8.93
CA ARG A 255 -2.39 15.57 8.61
C ARG A 255 -0.89 15.87 8.67
N ALA A 256 -0.45 16.94 8.03
CA ALA A 256 0.93 17.43 8.09
C ALA A 256 1.41 17.67 9.54
N ALA A 257 0.60 18.36 10.36
CA ALA A 257 0.94 18.65 11.76
C ALA A 257 0.93 17.41 12.67
N ILE A 258 0.18 16.35 12.30
CA ILE A 258 0.21 15.04 12.98
C ILE A 258 1.52 14.33 12.61
N VAL A 259 1.86 14.22 11.32
CA VAL A 259 3.10 13.58 10.86
C VAL A 259 4.35 14.28 11.41
N GLU A 260 4.38 15.62 11.43
CA GLU A 260 5.48 16.40 12.03
C GLU A 260 5.62 16.15 13.55
N LYS A 261 4.54 15.78 14.24
CA LYS A 261 4.62 15.36 15.66
C LYS A 261 5.10 13.93 15.80
N GLU A 262 4.63 13.00 14.98
CA GLU A 262 5.09 11.60 14.96
C GLU A 262 6.59 11.53 14.69
N GLN A 263 7.07 12.22 13.65
CA GLN A 263 8.50 12.34 13.35
C GLN A 263 9.30 12.94 14.51
N ARG A 264 8.77 13.95 15.21
CA ARG A 264 9.43 14.50 16.42
C ARG A 264 9.47 13.52 17.58
N GLN A 265 8.44 12.69 17.81
CA GLN A 265 8.50 11.65 18.83
C GLN A 265 9.50 10.55 18.44
N ILE A 266 9.53 10.16 17.16
CA ILE A 266 10.52 9.21 16.64
C ILE A 266 11.94 9.75 16.85
N SER A 267 12.22 11.01 16.46
CA SER A 267 13.52 11.62 16.72
C SER A 267 13.85 11.80 18.20
N ARG A 268 12.84 11.96 19.06
CA ARG A 268 13.04 12.09 20.52
C ARG A 268 13.42 10.77 21.18
N TYR A 269 12.79 9.66 20.80
CA TYR A 269 12.98 8.36 21.45
C TYR A 269 13.98 7.45 20.72
N PHE A 270 14.11 7.58 19.40
CA PHE A 270 14.93 6.72 18.54
C PHE A 270 15.97 7.47 17.69
N GLY A 271 16.03 8.81 17.76
CA GLY A 271 16.93 9.66 16.96
C GLY A 271 16.49 9.86 15.51
N SER A 272 16.16 8.80 14.78
CA SER A 272 15.73 8.85 13.37
C SER A 272 14.73 7.73 13.01
N LYS A 273 14.11 7.82 11.82
CA LYS A 273 13.26 6.74 11.25
C LYS A 273 14.05 5.43 11.08
N GLU A 274 15.32 5.54 10.69
CA GLU A 274 16.24 4.38 10.59
C GLU A 274 16.58 3.80 11.96
N GLY A 275 16.87 4.65 12.95
CA GLY A 275 17.12 4.22 14.34
C GLY A 275 15.91 3.54 14.98
N PHE A 276 14.69 3.97 14.64
CA PHE A 276 13.47 3.27 15.01
C PHE A 276 13.43 1.85 14.41
N GLY A 277 13.64 1.71 13.10
CA GLY A 277 13.69 0.39 12.44
C GLY A 277 14.76 -0.53 13.04
N GLN A 278 15.94 0.00 13.35
CA GLN A 278 17.02 -0.74 14.00
C GLN A 278 16.65 -1.20 15.42
N ALA A 279 16.11 -0.32 16.27
CA ALA A 279 15.71 -0.66 17.63
C ALA A 279 14.60 -1.73 17.67
N ILE A 280 13.64 -1.66 16.74
CA ILE A 280 12.59 -2.67 16.59
C ILE A 280 13.17 -4.02 16.13
N HIS A 281 14.12 -4.00 15.19
CA HIS A 281 14.79 -5.22 14.72
C HIS A 281 15.66 -5.86 15.82
N GLU A 282 16.39 -5.07 16.58
CA GLU A 282 17.19 -5.52 17.72
C GLU A 282 16.32 -6.10 18.84
N PHE A 283 15.18 -5.45 19.15
CA PHE A 283 14.18 -6.01 20.06
C PHE A 283 13.71 -7.39 19.60
N LEU A 284 13.34 -7.56 18.32
CA LEU A 284 12.87 -8.85 17.80
C LEU A 284 13.95 -9.93 17.84
N MET A 285 15.20 -9.59 17.51
CA MET A 285 16.33 -10.53 17.60
C MET A 285 16.57 -10.99 19.05
N ASN A 286 16.61 -10.05 20.00
CA ASN A 286 16.77 -10.35 21.41
C ASN A 286 15.57 -11.13 21.99
N TYR A 287 14.34 -10.80 21.58
CA TYR A 287 13.11 -11.46 22.02
C TYR A 287 13.00 -12.91 21.51
N LEU A 288 13.48 -13.18 20.30
CA LEU A 288 13.50 -14.52 19.69
C LEU A 288 14.76 -15.33 20.02
N GLY A 289 15.64 -14.83 20.89
CA GLY A 289 16.87 -15.52 21.28
C GLY A 289 17.92 -15.64 20.17
N ASN A 290 17.76 -14.89 19.07
CA ASN A 290 18.74 -14.79 18.00
C ASN A 290 19.79 -13.74 18.41
N GLU A 291 20.76 -14.14 19.23
CA GLU A 291 21.84 -13.25 19.65
C GLU A 291 22.53 -12.61 18.45
N ASN A 292 22.61 -11.27 18.47
CA ASN A 292 23.29 -10.49 17.46
C ASN A 292 24.80 -10.86 17.45
N PRO A 293 25.36 -11.44 16.37
CA PRO A 293 26.70 -12.05 16.41
C PRO A 293 27.85 -11.05 16.65
N ASN A 294 27.56 -9.74 16.65
CA ASN A 294 28.53 -8.69 16.90
C ASN A 294 28.89 -8.44 18.38
N ASN A 295 28.23 -9.08 19.36
CA ASN A 295 28.54 -8.86 20.79
C ASN A 295 29.45 -9.91 21.45
N GLN A 296 29.89 -10.96 20.72
CA GLN A 296 30.94 -11.88 21.19
C GLN A 296 32.34 -11.40 20.78
N SER A 297 32.73 -10.19 21.19
CA SER A 297 34.13 -9.73 21.03
C SER A 297 34.57 -8.64 22.03
N ASN A 298 34.40 -8.87 23.34
CA ASN A 298 35.23 -8.18 24.35
C ASN A 298 35.34 -8.84 25.75
N GLU A 299 35.36 -10.18 25.82
CA GLU A 299 35.94 -10.89 26.97
C GLU A 299 37.14 -11.72 26.49
N GLY A 300 38.32 -11.08 26.48
CA GLY A 300 39.47 -11.56 25.72
C GLY A 300 40.84 -11.05 26.20
N GLY A 301 41.05 -10.99 27.53
CA GLY A 301 42.38 -11.10 28.13
C GLY A 301 43.18 -9.83 28.41
N SER A 302 43.54 -9.66 29.69
CA SER A 302 44.94 -9.39 30.08
C SER A 302 45.21 -9.90 31.51
N GLU A 303 45.45 -11.21 31.64
CA GLU A 303 46.43 -11.65 32.64
C GLU A 303 47.82 -11.29 32.11
N TYR A 304 48.60 -10.51 32.86
CA TYR A 304 50.05 -10.67 33.01
C TYR A 304 50.52 -9.98 34.31
N GLU A 305 51.60 -10.50 34.86
CA GLU A 305 52.31 -10.03 36.07
C GLU A 305 52.97 -8.64 35.91
#